data_AF-A0A1C6NLT5-F1
#
_entry.id   AF-A0A1C6NLT5-F1
#
_cell.length_a   1.000
_cell.length_b   1.000
_cell.length_c   1.000
_cell.angle_alpha   90.00
_cell.angle_beta   90.00
_cell.angle_gamma   90.00
#
_symmetry.space_group_name_H-M   'P 1'
#
loop_
_entity.id
_entity.type
_entity.pdbx_description
1 polymer ?
#
loop_
_entity_poly.entity_id
_entity_poly.type
_entity_poly.pdbx_seq_one_letter_code
_entity_poly.pdbx_strand_id
1 'polypeptide(L)'
;MAAERDRERIRDRERGRGRDRERNRAREGARERERDREREEAREREKERERSSRGRLDVPRARRRRLLPEYDPDAFGRLSEEIARFLGTGRFIVWMTFVVIVWIAWNVLLPAPLRFDEYPFIFLTLALSLQASYAAPLILLAQNRQDDRDRVNLEQDRKQNERSIADTEFLTREIASLRMGLGEVATRDWIRSELQELVKELERTGNLERPVETAGTRAGEPPEGG
;
A
#
# COMPACT_ATOMS: atom_id res chain seq x y z
N MET A 1 -5.78 99.02 12.21
CA MET A 1 -5.27 98.24 11.05
C MET A 1 -4.42 97.01 11.40
N ALA A 2 -3.96 96.80 12.65
CA ALA A 2 -3.16 95.62 13.02
C ALA A 2 -4.00 94.35 13.32
N ALA A 3 -5.19 94.50 13.89
CA ALA A 3 -6.05 93.36 14.29
C ALA A 3 -6.69 92.60 13.11
N GLU A 4 -6.69 93.18 11.90
CA GLU A 4 -7.34 92.61 10.72
C GLU A 4 -6.40 91.71 9.92
N ARG A 5 -5.11 92.07 9.85
CA ARG A 5 -4.08 91.24 9.19
C ARG A 5 -3.80 89.94 9.93
N ASP A 6 -3.90 89.92 11.26
CA ASP A 6 -3.70 88.68 12.04
C ASP A 6 -4.87 87.71 11.91
N ARG A 7 -6.09 88.21 11.76
CA ARG A 7 -7.27 87.37 11.52
C ARG A 7 -7.23 86.70 10.14
N GLU A 8 -6.66 87.37 9.13
CA GLU A 8 -6.43 86.79 7.81
C GLU A 8 -5.37 85.68 7.83
N ARG A 9 -4.23 85.90 8.50
CA ARG A 9 -3.18 84.89 8.62
C ARG A 9 -3.64 83.62 9.33
N ILE A 10 -4.48 83.75 10.36
CA ILE A 10 -5.03 82.59 11.09
C ILE A 10 -5.99 81.81 10.17
N ARG A 11 -6.85 82.51 9.43
CA ARG A 11 -7.82 81.89 8.51
C ARG A 11 -7.14 81.14 7.37
N ASP A 12 -6.03 81.65 6.84
CA ASP A 12 -5.25 80.98 5.80
C ASP A 12 -4.49 79.77 6.33
N ARG A 13 -3.99 79.83 7.58
CA ARG A 13 -3.33 78.70 8.23
C ARG A 13 -4.29 77.54 8.52
N GLU A 14 -5.54 77.85 8.87
CA GLU A 14 -6.59 76.84 9.05
C GLU A 14 -7.03 76.21 7.72
N ARG A 15 -7.14 77.02 6.65
CA ARG A 15 -7.45 76.52 5.30
C ARG A 15 -6.35 75.60 4.75
N GLY A 16 -5.07 75.88 5.02
CA GLY A 16 -3.96 75.01 4.65
C GLY A 16 -4.00 73.66 5.38
N ARG A 17 -4.18 73.69 6.71
CA ARG A 17 -4.24 72.49 7.55
C ARG A 17 -5.40 71.54 7.20
N GLY A 18 -6.55 72.08 6.75
CA GLY A 18 -7.68 71.27 6.29
C GLY A 18 -7.35 70.45 5.04
N ARG A 19 -6.72 71.09 4.04
CA ARG A 19 -6.35 70.44 2.77
C ARG A 19 -5.29 69.36 2.96
N ASP A 20 -4.34 69.58 3.87
CA ASP A 20 -3.28 68.59 4.15
C ASP A 20 -3.82 67.33 4.83
N ARG A 21 -4.81 67.48 5.72
CA ARG A 21 -5.48 66.34 6.36
C ARG A 21 -6.28 65.51 5.37
N GLU A 22 -6.98 66.17 4.46
CA GLU A 22 -7.76 65.49 3.41
C GLU A 22 -6.86 64.75 2.41
N ARG A 23 -5.73 65.38 2.03
CA ARG A 23 -4.72 64.77 1.16
C ARG A 23 -4.03 63.57 1.83
N ASN A 24 -3.79 63.61 3.14
CA ASN A 24 -3.26 62.47 3.89
C ASN A 24 -4.26 61.32 4.01
N ARG A 25 -5.54 61.58 4.27
CA ARG A 25 -6.58 60.54 4.30
C ARG A 25 -6.76 59.87 2.94
N ALA A 26 -6.72 60.63 1.85
CA ALA A 26 -6.77 60.07 0.50
C ALA A 26 -5.56 59.17 0.18
N ARG A 27 -4.37 59.54 0.66
CA ARG A 27 -3.15 58.73 0.54
C ARG A 27 -3.20 57.46 1.38
N GLU A 28 -3.75 57.54 2.59
CA GLU A 28 -3.94 56.37 3.46
C GLU A 28 -4.93 55.38 2.85
N GLY A 29 -6.07 55.86 2.34
CA GLY A 29 -7.04 55.02 1.65
C GLY A 29 -6.51 54.39 0.36
N ALA A 30 -5.62 55.07 -0.37
CA ALA A 30 -4.95 54.48 -1.54
C ALA A 30 -3.99 53.35 -1.13
N ARG A 31 -3.21 53.55 -0.06
CA ARG A 31 -2.27 52.53 0.46
C ARG A 31 -2.99 51.31 1.04
N GLU A 32 -4.18 51.50 1.61
CA GLU A 32 -4.99 50.41 2.13
C GLU A 32 -5.54 49.54 1.00
N ARG A 33 -6.05 50.17 -0.06
CA ARG A 33 -6.49 49.46 -1.28
C ARG A 33 -5.37 48.70 -1.97
N GLU A 34 -4.15 49.25 -1.96
CA GLU A 34 -2.96 48.59 -2.50
C GLU A 34 -2.59 47.36 -1.68
N ARG A 35 -2.62 47.46 -0.34
CA ARG A 35 -2.41 46.33 0.57
C ARG A 35 -3.46 45.24 0.43
N ASP A 36 -4.72 45.61 0.21
CA ASP A 36 -5.80 44.64 0.00
C ASP A 36 -5.63 43.88 -1.32
N ARG A 37 -5.23 44.58 -2.39
CA ARG A 37 -4.88 43.95 -3.68
C ARG A 37 -3.70 42.99 -3.55
N GLU A 38 -2.63 43.40 -2.86
CA GLU A 38 -1.47 42.52 -2.62
C GLU A 38 -1.86 41.27 -1.82
N ARG A 39 -2.74 41.40 -0.83
CA ARG A 39 -3.27 40.27 -0.04
C ARG A 39 -4.12 39.34 -0.89
N GLU A 40 -4.91 39.89 -1.80
CA GLU A 40 -5.75 39.12 -2.72
C GLU A 40 -4.88 38.36 -3.73
N GLU A 41 -3.89 39.02 -4.34
CA GLU A 41 -2.91 38.40 -5.23
C GLU A 41 -2.08 37.31 -4.52
N ALA A 42 -1.68 37.53 -3.27
CA ALA A 42 -0.96 36.53 -2.49
C ALA A 42 -1.82 35.28 -2.23
N ARG A 43 -3.11 35.46 -1.91
CA ARG A 43 -4.06 34.37 -1.71
C ARG A 43 -4.33 33.60 -3.00
N GLU A 44 -4.38 34.28 -4.15
CA GLU A 44 -4.53 33.62 -5.44
C GLU A 44 -3.29 32.78 -5.80
N ARG A 45 -2.08 33.33 -5.61
CA ARG A 45 -0.82 32.59 -5.82
C ARG A 45 -0.71 31.38 -4.90
N GLU A 46 -1.19 31.48 -3.67
CA GLU A 46 -1.21 30.35 -2.72
C GLU A 46 -2.21 29.26 -3.16
N LYS A 47 -3.43 29.65 -3.55
CA LYS A 47 -4.43 28.72 -4.11
C LYS A 47 -3.93 28.03 -5.39
N GLU A 48 -3.22 28.76 -6.25
CA GLU A 48 -2.64 28.21 -7.48
C GLU A 48 -1.49 27.23 -7.19
N ARG A 49 -0.64 27.53 -6.20
CA ARG A 49 0.38 26.60 -5.69
C ARG A 49 -0.22 25.34 -5.08
N GLU A 50 -1.30 25.46 -4.30
CA GLU A 50 -2.01 24.30 -3.76
C GLU A 50 -2.64 23.45 -4.86
N ARG A 51 -3.31 24.05 -5.85
CA ARG A 51 -3.88 23.33 -7.00
C ARG A 51 -2.80 22.63 -7.82
N SER A 52 -1.67 23.29 -8.06
CA SER A 52 -0.50 22.69 -8.75
C SER A 52 0.12 21.56 -7.94
N SER A 53 0.20 21.68 -6.61
CA SER A 53 0.72 20.64 -5.72
C SER A 53 -0.21 19.42 -5.67
N ARG A 54 -1.53 19.64 -5.57
CA ARG A 54 -2.54 18.56 -5.59
C ARG A 54 -2.62 17.84 -6.94
N GLY A 55 -2.46 18.55 -8.05
CA GLY A 55 -2.39 17.96 -9.39
C GLY A 55 -1.07 17.24 -9.73
N ARG A 56 -0.02 17.41 -8.91
CA ARG A 56 1.31 16.80 -9.14
C ARG A 56 1.62 15.59 -8.26
N LEU A 57 0.67 15.18 -7.43
CA LEU A 57 0.78 13.95 -6.63
C LEU A 57 0.50 12.68 -7.44
N ASP A 58 0.01 12.80 -8.68
CA ASP A 58 -0.37 11.68 -9.55
C ASP A 58 0.65 11.35 -10.65
N VAL A 59 1.80 12.04 -10.64
CA VAL A 59 2.90 11.70 -11.55
C VAL A 59 3.92 10.89 -10.76
N PRO A 60 4.18 9.61 -11.10
CA PRO A 60 5.24 8.87 -10.44
C PRO A 60 6.53 9.64 -10.68
N ARG A 61 7.13 10.16 -9.60
CA ARG A 61 8.44 10.80 -9.64
C ARG A 61 9.41 9.80 -10.26
N ALA A 62 9.76 10.01 -11.52
CA ALA A 62 10.84 9.30 -12.18
C ALA A 62 12.07 9.38 -11.26
N ARG A 63 12.55 8.20 -10.88
CA ARG A 63 13.68 7.95 -10.00
C ARG A 63 14.81 8.92 -10.37
N ARG A 64 15.05 9.90 -9.49
CA ARG A 64 16.14 10.87 -9.59
C ARG A 64 17.41 10.10 -9.93
N ARG A 65 17.94 10.25 -11.15
CA ARG A 65 19.20 9.61 -11.59
C ARG A 65 20.25 9.96 -10.55
N ARG A 66 20.63 8.95 -9.76
CA ARG A 66 21.68 9.07 -8.76
C ARG A 66 23.00 9.07 -9.55
N LEU A 67 23.77 10.14 -9.42
CA LEU A 67 25.16 10.23 -9.88
C LEU A 67 26.10 9.43 -8.94
N LEU A 68 25.65 8.25 -8.51
CA LEU A 68 26.54 7.27 -7.87
C LEU A 68 26.99 6.33 -8.98
N PRO A 69 28.23 5.85 -8.98
CA PRO A 69 28.63 4.74 -9.85
C PRO A 69 27.57 3.64 -9.69
N GLU A 70 26.83 3.37 -10.76
CA GLU A 70 25.78 2.36 -10.77
C GLU A 70 26.51 1.02 -10.69
N TYR A 71 26.66 0.53 -9.46
CA TYR A 71 27.07 -0.84 -9.22
C TYR A 71 25.99 -1.72 -9.82
N ASP A 72 26.27 -2.30 -10.99
CA ASP A 72 25.33 -3.05 -11.82
C ASP A 72 24.78 -4.25 -11.03
N PRO A 73 23.54 -4.15 -10.50
CA PRO A 73 22.97 -5.15 -9.63
C PRO A 73 22.62 -6.45 -10.37
N ASP A 74 22.54 -6.39 -11.71
CA ASP A 74 22.15 -7.51 -12.55
C ASP A 74 23.35 -8.41 -12.87
N ALA A 75 24.54 -7.83 -13.09
CA ALA A 75 25.78 -8.59 -13.26
C ALA A 75 26.13 -9.39 -11.98
N PHE A 76 26.00 -8.74 -10.82
CA PHE A 76 26.26 -9.40 -9.53
C PHE A 76 25.19 -10.43 -9.17
N GLY A 77 23.92 -10.18 -9.52
CA GLY A 77 22.83 -11.14 -9.32
C GLY A 77 23.05 -12.45 -10.09
N ARG A 78 23.48 -12.37 -11.35
CA ARG A 78 23.83 -13.54 -12.16
C ARG A 78 25.04 -14.30 -11.58
N LEU A 79 26.06 -13.57 -11.14
CA LEU A 79 27.25 -14.17 -10.50
C LEU A 79 26.89 -14.89 -9.19
N SER A 80 26.06 -14.29 -8.33
CA SER A 80 25.61 -14.91 -7.08
C SER A 80 24.79 -16.16 -7.32
N GLU A 81 23.91 -16.17 -8.32
CA GLU A 81 23.10 -17.34 -8.67
C GLU A 81 23.94 -18.48 -9.26
N GLU A 82 25.02 -18.15 -9.98
CA GLU A 82 26.00 -19.11 -10.45
C GLU A 82 26.83 -19.68 -9.29
N ILE A 83 27.31 -18.83 -8.37
CA ILE A 83 28.04 -19.25 -7.16
C ILE A 83 27.16 -20.13 -6.26
N ALA A 84 25.89 -19.78 -6.06
CA ALA A 84 24.96 -20.55 -5.24
C ALA A 84 24.71 -21.97 -5.81
N ARG A 85 24.50 -22.08 -7.13
CA ARG A 85 24.38 -23.38 -7.81
C ARG A 85 25.70 -24.16 -7.77
N PHE A 86 26.83 -23.47 -7.81
CA PHE A 86 28.17 -24.06 -7.77
C PHE A 86 28.51 -24.63 -6.37
N LEU A 87 28.19 -23.91 -5.29
CA LEU A 87 28.41 -24.38 -3.91
C LEU A 87 27.44 -25.49 -3.49
N GLY A 88 26.17 -25.45 -3.94
CA GLY A 88 25.15 -26.41 -3.51
C GLY A 88 25.28 -27.82 -4.11
N THR A 89 25.98 -27.98 -5.24
CA THR A 89 25.98 -29.23 -6.02
C THR A 89 27.07 -30.23 -5.57
N GLY A 90 27.89 -29.92 -4.55
CA GLY A 90 29.02 -30.77 -4.09
C GLY A 90 30.19 -30.89 -5.08
N ARG A 91 29.98 -30.49 -6.35
CA ARG A 91 30.95 -30.55 -7.45
C ARG A 91 32.17 -29.65 -7.22
N PHE A 92 32.03 -28.59 -6.43
CA PHE A 92 33.14 -27.73 -5.99
C PHE A 92 34.17 -28.51 -5.17
N ILE A 93 33.71 -29.33 -4.21
CA ILE A 93 34.59 -30.11 -3.35
C ILE A 93 35.39 -31.12 -4.19
N VAL A 94 34.71 -31.82 -5.10
CA VAL A 94 35.35 -32.78 -6.02
C VAL A 94 36.44 -32.11 -6.86
N TRP A 95 36.16 -30.93 -7.43
CA TRP A 95 37.15 -30.19 -8.23
C TRP A 95 38.33 -29.70 -7.39
N MET A 96 38.07 -29.16 -6.19
CA MET A 96 39.13 -28.71 -5.28
C MET A 96 40.03 -29.86 -4.83
N THR A 97 39.45 -31.02 -4.47
CA THR A 97 40.21 -32.21 -4.12
C THR A 97 41.05 -32.70 -5.31
N PHE A 98 40.50 -32.66 -6.53
CA PHE A 98 41.24 -33.03 -7.73
C PHE A 98 42.47 -32.13 -7.95
N VAL A 99 42.33 -30.80 -7.82
CA VAL A 99 43.45 -29.86 -7.95
C VAL A 99 44.55 -30.14 -6.93
N VAL A 100 44.18 -30.40 -5.67
CA VAL A 100 45.14 -30.76 -4.61
C VAL A 100 45.87 -32.07 -4.95
N ILE A 101 45.14 -33.10 -5.40
CA ILE A 101 45.73 -34.38 -5.81
C ILE A 101 46.70 -34.19 -6.97
N VAL A 102 46.33 -33.43 -8.00
CA VAL A 102 47.19 -33.14 -9.15
C VAL A 102 48.46 -32.40 -8.72
N TRP A 103 48.35 -31.44 -7.80
CA TRP A 103 49.51 -30.70 -7.28
C TRP A 103 50.48 -31.61 -6.52
N ILE A 104 49.94 -32.47 -5.65
CA ILE A 104 50.75 -33.45 -4.90
C ILE A 104 51.39 -34.43 -5.88
N ALA A 105 50.63 -34.97 -6.83
CA ALA A 105 51.12 -35.90 -7.83
C ALA A 105 52.25 -35.28 -8.68
N TRP A 106 52.08 -34.02 -9.11
CA TRP A 106 53.13 -33.28 -9.82
C TRP A 106 54.42 -33.17 -9.01
N ASN A 107 54.33 -32.81 -7.73
CA ASN A 107 55.53 -32.64 -6.89
C ASN A 107 56.17 -33.98 -6.47
N VAL A 108 55.40 -35.06 -6.36
CA VAL A 108 55.90 -36.39 -5.98
C VAL A 108 56.48 -37.16 -7.16
N LEU A 109 55.84 -37.08 -8.34
CA LEU A 109 56.23 -37.85 -9.52
C LEU A 109 57.42 -37.22 -10.28
N LEU A 110 57.69 -35.92 -10.09
CA LEU A 110 58.81 -35.26 -10.76
C LEU A 110 60.16 -35.52 -10.05
N PRO A 111 61.26 -35.66 -10.81
CA PRO A 111 62.61 -35.79 -10.26
C PRO A 111 63.00 -34.57 -9.42
N ALA A 112 63.81 -34.78 -8.37
CA ALA A 112 64.30 -33.75 -7.43
C ALA A 112 64.67 -32.36 -8.03
N PRO A 113 65.34 -32.24 -9.20
CA PRO A 113 65.65 -30.93 -9.78
C PRO A 113 64.45 -30.13 -10.32
N LEU A 114 63.28 -30.75 -10.49
CA LEU A 114 62.05 -30.11 -11.00
C LEU A 114 60.93 -30.05 -9.94
N ARG A 115 61.20 -30.45 -8.70
CA ARG A 115 60.26 -30.35 -7.59
C ARG A 115 60.12 -28.88 -7.20
N PHE A 116 58.97 -28.29 -7.51
CA PHE A 116 58.66 -26.91 -7.16
C PHE A 116 58.31 -26.75 -5.68
N ASP A 117 57.76 -27.80 -5.04
CA ASP A 117 57.22 -27.79 -3.69
C ASP A 117 57.46 -29.15 -3.00
N GLU A 118 58.62 -29.31 -2.36
CA GLU A 118 58.99 -30.52 -1.59
C GLU A 118 58.27 -30.54 -0.22
N TYR A 119 58.14 -31.72 0.40
CA TYR A 119 57.50 -31.86 1.73
C TYR A 119 58.12 -30.88 2.72
N PRO A 120 57.35 -29.96 3.35
CA PRO A 120 55.92 -30.04 3.68
C PRO A 120 54.94 -29.21 2.82
N PHE A 121 55.20 -29.02 1.51
CA PHE A 121 54.30 -28.31 0.57
C PHE A 121 53.94 -26.87 1.01
N ILE A 122 54.95 -26.02 1.16
CA ILE A 122 54.80 -24.62 1.60
C ILE A 122 53.92 -23.84 0.63
N PHE A 123 54.11 -24.02 -0.68
CA PHE A 123 53.36 -23.25 -1.68
C PHE A 123 51.88 -23.63 -1.70
N LEU A 124 51.57 -24.92 -1.59
CA LEU A 124 50.20 -25.39 -1.46
C LEU A 124 49.53 -24.79 -0.20
N THR A 125 50.24 -24.78 0.92
CA THR A 125 49.74 -24.25 2.19
C THR A 125 49.51 -22.73 2.12
N LEU A 126 50.46 -21.99 1.54
CA LEU A 126 50.31 -20.55 1.29
C LEU A 126 49.13 -20.26 0.38
N ALA A 127 48.95 -21.02 -0.70
CA ALA A 127 47.82 -20.86 -1.60
C ALA A 127 46.48 -21.13 -0.90
N LEU A 128 46.37 -22.20 -0.11
CA LEU A 128 45.16 -22.54 0.63
C LEU A 128 44.83 -21.52 1.73
N SER A 129 45.83 -21.01 2.45
CA SER A 129 45.62 -19.95 3.45
C SER A 129 45.15 -18.63 2.82
N LEU A 130 45.76 -18.24 1.70
CA LEU A 130 45.29 -17.10 0.92
C LEU A 130 43.88 -17.33 0.39
N GLN A 131 43.58 -18.56 -0.05
CA GLN A 131 42.26 -18.93 -0.55
C GLN A 131 41.17 -18.72 0.50
N ALA A 132 41.39 -19.19 1.72
CA ALA A 132 40.47 -18.96 2.83
C ALA A 132 40.32 -17.47 3.17
N SER A 133 41.42 -16.70 3.12
CA SER A 133 41.40 -15.27 3.43
C SER A 133 40.61 -14.43 2.42
N TYR A 134 40.72 -14.72 1.11
CA TYR A 134 39.94 -13.98 0.10
C TYR A 134 38.49 -14.47 -0.01
N ALA A 135 38.19 -15.71 0.40
CA ALA A 135 36.84 -16.24 0.38
C ALA A 135 35.90 -15.46 1.32
N ALA A 136 36.38 -15.05 2.50
CA ALA A 136 35.59 -14.29 3.47
C ALA A 136 34.97 -12.99 2.91
N PRO A 137 35.73 -12.06 2.29
CA PRO A 137 35.15 -10.86 1.70
C PRO A 137 34.23 -11.14 0.50
N LEU A 138 34.53 -12.16 -0.31
CA LEU A 138 33.68 -12.57 -1.43
C LEU A 138 32.32 -13.12 -0.96
N ILE A 139 32.33 -13.89 0.13
CA ILE A 139 31.12 -14.40 0.79
C ILE A 139 30.34 -13.24 1.43
N LEU A 140 31.01 -12.31 2.11
CA LEU A 140 30.38 -11.13 2.72
C LEU A 140 29.70 -10.23 1.66
N LEU A 141 30.31 -10.08 0.48
CA LEU A 141 29.71 -9.38 -0.65
C LEU A 141 28.49 -10.11 -1.23
N ALA A 142 28.50 -11.45 -1.23
CA ALA A 142 27.36 -12.25 -1.66
C ALA A 142 26.20 -12.21 -0.64
N GLN A 143 26.50 -12.17 0.66
CA GLN A 143 25.51 -12.15 1.74
C GLN A 143 24.77 -10.81 1.87
N ASN A 144 25.47 -9.67 1.75
CA ASN A 144 24.86 -8.33 1.85
C ASN A 144 23.64 -8.10 0.92
N ARG A 145 23.57 -8.79 -0.22
CA ARG A 145 22.42 -8.71 -1.15
C ARG A 145 21.32 -9.73 -0.88
N GLN A 146 21.61 -10.85 -0.22
CA GLN A 146 20.56 -11.75 0.27
C GLN A 146 19.75 -11.05 1.35
N ASP A 147 20.41 -10.37 2.28
CA ASP A 147 19.77 -9.60 3.35
C ASP A 147 18.88 -8.46 2.81
N ASP A 148 19.31 -7.78 1.74
CA ASP A 148 18.51 -6.73 1.07
C ASP A 148 17.26 -7.29 0.37
N ARG A 149 17.36 -8.45 -0.31
CA ARG A 149 16.19 -9.12 -0.92
C ARG A 149 15.25 -9.66 0.15
N ASP A 150 15.79 -10.27 1.19
CA ASP A 150 15.02 -10.80 2.31
C ASP A 150 14.28 -9.67 3.01
N ARG A 151 14.91 -8.51 3.19
CA ARG A 151 14.24 -7.32 3.73
C ARG A 151 13.06 -6.86 2.88
N VAL A 152 13.21 -6.81 1.54
CA VAL A 152 12.11 -6.42 0.64
C VAL A 152 10.96 -7.44 0.67
N ASN A 153 11.28 -8.73 0.66
CA ASN A 153 10.28 -9.78 0.80
C ASN A 153 9.53 -9.66 2.13
N LEU A 154 10.24 -9.40 3.23
CA LEU A 154 9.66 -9.25 4.57
C LEU A 154 8.77 -8.00 4.67
N GLU A 155 9.13 -6.90 4.00
CA GLU A 155 8.27 -5.70 3.89
C GLU A 155 7.01 -5.96 3.05
N GLN A 156 7.11 -6.77 1.99
CA GLN A 156 5.98 -7.14 1.14
C GLN A 156 5.02 -8.11 1.84
N ASP A 157 5.55 -9.09 2.57
CA ASP A 157 4.78 -10.03 3.39
C ASP A 157 4.02 -9.30 4.50
N ARG A 158 4.64 -8.30 5.15
CA ARG A 158 3.93 -7.45 6.13
C ARG A 158 2.73 -6.75 5.50
N LYS A 159 2.89 -6.14 4.32
CA LYS A 159 1.78 -5.47 3.61
C LYS A 159 0.70 -6.45 3.16
N GLN A 160 1.07 -7.65 2.72
CA GLN A 160 0.07 -8.69 2.39
C GLN A 160 -0.67 -9.15 3.64
N ASN A 161 0.02 -9.34 4.76
CA ASN A 161 -0.60 -9.76 6.01
C ASN A 161 -1.58 -8.69 6.53
N GLU A 162 -1.21 -7.41 6.47
CA GLU A 162 -2.11 -6.29 6.79
C GLU A 162 -3.37 -6.29 5.92
N ARG A 163 -3.22 -6.53 4.60
CA ARG A 163 -4.36 -6.66 3.69
C ARG A 163 -5.22 -7.89 4.00
N SER A 164 -4.59 -9.03 4.30
CA SER A 164 -5.29 -10.27 4.64
C SER A 164 -6.10 -10.12 5.92
N ILE A 165 -5.59 -9.38 6.91
CA ILE A 165 -6.33 -9.07 8.14
C ILE A 165 -7.53 -8.19 7.81
N ALA A 166 -7.35 -7.14 7.00
CA ALA A 166 -8.45 -6.27 6.58
C ALA A 166 -9.53 -7.01 5.77
N ASP A 167 -9.13 -7.88 4.85
CA ASP A 167 -10.06 -8.72 4.08
C ASP A 167 -10.82 -9.70 4.98
N THR A 168 -10.16 -10.26 5.99
CA THR A 168 -10.81 -11.15 6.97
C THR A 168 -11.81 -10.39 7.84
N GLU A 169 -11.46 -9.19 8.29
CA GLU A 169 -12.38 -8.32 9.04
C GLU A 169 -13.58 -7.90 8.18
N PHE A 170 -13.34 -7.57 6.91
CA PHE A 170 -14.40 -7.24 5.95
C PHE A 170 -15.33 -8.43 5.75
N LEU A 171 -14.79 -9.61 5.41
CA LEU A 171 -15.58 -10.83 5.24
C LEU A 171 -16.36 -11.20 6.50
N THR A 172 -15.76 -11.04 7.68
CA THR A 172 -16.45 -11.31 8.95
C THR A 172 -17.62 -10.34 9.17
N ARG A 173 -17.44 -9.06 8.84
CA ARG A 173 -18.51 -8.06 8.92
C ARG A 173 -19.60 -8.31 7.88
N GLU A 174 -19.24 -8.71 6.68
CA GLU A 174 -20.17 -9.05 5.60
C GLU A 174 -20.98 -10.31 5.94
N ILE A 175 -20.34 -11.32 6.54
CA ILE A 175 -21.01 -12.53 7.04
C ILE A 175 -21.94 -12.19 8.21
N ALA A 176 -21.53 -11.29 9.10
CA ALA A 176 -22.37 -10.84 10.20
C ALA A 176 -23.60 -10.06 9.69
N SER A 177 -23.44 -9.18 8.69
CA SER A 177 -24.55 -8.45 8.09
C SER A 177 -25.47 -9.36 7.26
N LEU A 178 -24.92 -10.31 6.50
CA LEU A 178 -25.68 -11.37 5.84
C LEU A 178 -26.46 -12.22 6.84
N ARG A 179 -25.85 -12.60 7.95
CA ARG A 179 -26.52 -13.36 9.03
C ARG A 179 -27.64 -12.56 9.67
N MET A 180 -27.46 -11.26 9.90
CA MET A 180 -28.50 -10.38 10.43
C MET A 180 -29.64 -10.21 9.42
N GLY A 181 -29.34 -9.95 8.15
CA GLY A 181 -30.35 -9.86 7.09
C GLY A 181 -31.12 -11.17 6.87
N LEU A 182 -30.45 -12.32 6.91
CA LEU A 182 -31.11 -13.63 6.86
C LEU A 182 -31.91 -13.95 8.14
N GLY A 183 -31.41 -13.51 9.30
CA GLY A 183 -32.05 -13.68 10.60
C GLY A 183 -33.31 -12.82 10.78
N GLU A 184 -33.35 -11.63 10.17
CA GLU A 184 -34.53 -10.76 10.15
C GLU A 184 -35.57 -11.21 9.10
N VAL A 185 -35.17 -11.87 8.02
CA VAL A 185 -36.10 -12.17 6.92
C VAL A 185 -36.82 -13.52 7.07
N ALA A 186 -36.20 -14.65 7.41
CA ALA A 186 -36.94 -15.90 7.28
C ALA A 186 -36.24 -17.13 7.86
N THR A 187 -36.68 -17.65 9.01
CA THR A 187 -36.44 -19.10 9.20
C THR A 187 -37.45 -19.84 10.03
N ARG A 188 -38.06 -19.21 11.04
CA ARG A 188 -39.02 -19.95 11.87
C ARG A 188 -40.46 -19.55 11.64
N ASP A 189 -40.82 -18.30 11.91
CA ASP A 189 -42.22 -17.90 11.84
C ASP A 189 -42.68 -17.69 10.39
N TRP A 190 -41.85 -17.12 9.52
CA TRP A 190 -42.15 -16.96 8.10
C TRP A 190 -42.20 -18.28 7.33
N ILE A 191 -41.22 -19.18 7.51
CA ILE A 191 -41.25 -20.51 6.86
C ILE A 191 -42.45 -21.31 7.37
N ARG A 192 -42.80 -21.18 8.64
CA ARG A 192 -43.97 -21.86 9.21
C ARG A 192 -45.28 -21.30 8.67
N SER A 193 -45.41 -20.00 8.52
CA SER A 193 -46.62 -19.40 7.92
C SER A 193 -46.75 -19.80 6.46
N GLU A 194 -45.64 -19.78 5.69
CA GLU A 194 -45.67 -20.13 4.27
C GLU A 194 -46.00 -21.60 4.04
N LEU A 195 -45.42 -22.50 4.85
CA LEU A 195 -45.78 -23.92 4.81
C LEU A 195 -47.23 -24.16 5.21
N GLN A 196 -47.75 -23.44 6.21
CA GLN A 196 -49.17 -23.55 6.59
C GLN A 196 -50.10 -23.01 5.51
N GLU A 197 -49.73 -21.93 4.85
CA GLU A 197 -50.49 -21.33 3.76
C GLU A 197 -50.55 -22.28 2.56
N LEU A 198 -49.40 -22.83 2.14
CA LEU A 198 -49.31 -23.84 1.09
C LEU A 198 -50.10 -25.12 1.42
N VAL A 199 -50.03 -25.62 2.66
CA VAL A 199 -50.82 -26.79 3.10
C VAL A 199 -52.32 -26.48 3.03
N LYS A 200 -52.73 -25.30 3.47
CA LYS A 200 -54.14 -24.89 3.48
C LYS A 200 -54.69 -24.69 2.06
N GLU A 201 -53.86 -24.22 1.15
CA GLU A 201 -54.19 -24.11 -0.27
C GLU A 201 -54.36 -25.50 -0.92
N LEU A 202 -53.49 -26.45 -0.58
CA LEU A 202 -53.60 -27.83 -1.05
C LEU A 202 -54.86 -28.53 -0.50
N GLU A 203 -55.17 -28.34 0.78
CA GLU A 203 -56.41 -28.84 1.40
C GLU A 203 -57.65 -28.23 0.74
N ARG A 204 -57.65 -26.92 0.49
CA ARG A 204 -58.75 -26.22 -0.18
C ARG A 204 -58.99 -26.77 -1.58
N THR A 205 -57.91 -27.06 -2.31
CA THR A 205 -57.96 -27.63 -3.66
C THR A 205 -58.44 -29.08 -3.64
N GLY A 206 -57.94 -29.90 -2.72
CA GLY A 206 -58.40 -31.28 -2.54
C GLY A 206 -59.85 -31.41 -2.01
N ASN A 207 -60.36 -30.41 -1.30
CA ASN A 207 -61.74 -30.38 -0.81
C ASN A 207 -62.74 -29.90 -1.88
N LEU A 208 -62.27 -29.21 -2.92
CA LEU A 208 -63.08 -28.84 -4.09
C LEU A 208 -63.31 -30.01 -5.06
N GLU A 209 -62.50 -31.06 -5.00
CA GLU A 209 -62.63 -32.27 -5.85
C GLU A 209 -63.55 -33.35 -5.26
N ARG A 210 -64.06 -33.21 -4.02
CA ARG A 210 -65.06 -34.16 -3.48
C ARG A 210 -66.46 -33.79 -3.97
N PRO A 211 -67.09 -34.55 -4.88
CA PRO A 211 -68.47 -34.30 -5.27
C PRO A 211 -69.35 -34.62 -4.06
N VAL A 212 -70.15 -33.63 -3.66
CA VAL A 212 -71.20 -33.83 -2.65
C VAL A 212 -72.22 -34.80 -3.24
N GLU A 213 -72.17 -36.06 -2.79
CA GLU A 213 -73.15 -37.08 -3.14
C GLU A 213 -74.45 -36.79 -2.37
N THR A 214 -75.34 -36.01 -3.00
CA THR A 214 -76.69 -35.75 -2.55
C THR A 214 -77.59 -36.96 -2.84
N ALA A 215 -78.05 -37.64 -1.80
CA ALA A 215 -79.23 -38.53 -1.82
C ALA A 215 -79.76 -38.63 -0.38
N GLY A 216 -81.03 -38.44 -0.02
CA GLY A 216 -82.27 -38.17 -0.74
C GLY A 216 -83.46 -38.65 0.12
N THR A 217 -84.42 -37.73 0.42
CA THR A 217 -85.90 -37.93 0.25
C THR A 217 -86.61 -39.00 1.12
N ARG A 218 -87.69 -38.77 1.89
CA ARG A 218 -89.02 -38.12 1.66
C ARG A 218 -89.74 -37.98 3.04
N ALA A 219 -90.39 -36.85 3.36
CA ALA A 219 -91.86 -36.65 3.50
C ALA A 219 -92.62 -37.83 4.15
N GLY A 220 -93.42 -37.73 5.21
CA GLY A 220 -94.39 -36.75 5.74
C GLY A 220 -95.34 -37.58 6.64
N GLU A 221 -95.83 -37.09 7.78
CA GLU A 221 -97.27 -36.84 8.07
C GLU A 221 -97.42 -36.50 9.58
N PRO A 222 -98.33 -35.61 10.02
CA PRO A 222 -98.49 -35.20 11.42
C PRO A 222 -99.82 -35.77 12.03
N PRO A 223 -100.42 -35.26 13.14
CA PRO A 223 -100.60 -36.05 14.37
C PRO A 223 -102.06 -36.22 14.87
N GLU A 224 -102.41 -37.35 15.51
CA GLU A 224 -103.57 -37.50 16.43
C GLU A 224 -103.19 -38.59 17.47
N GLY A 225 -103.47 -38.53 18.78
CA GLY A 225 -104.62 -37.98 19.49
C GLY A 225 -105.49 -39.15 19.97
N GLY A 226 -105.30 -39.63 21.21
CA GLY A 226 -106.09 -40.72 21.82
C GLY A 226 -105.36 -41.48 22.93
#